data_AF-L7KDJ6-F1
#
_entry.id   AF-L7KDJ6-F1
#
_cell.length_a   1.000
_cell.length_b   1.000
_cell.length_c   1.000
_cell.angle_alpha   90.00
_cell.angle_beta   90.00
_cell.angle_gamma   90.00
#
_symmetry.space_group_name_H-M   'P 1'
#
loop_
_entity.id
_entity.type
_entity.pdbx_description
1 polymer ?
#
loop_
_entity_poly.entity_id
_entity_poly.type
_entity_poly.pdbx_seq_one_letter_code
_entity_poly.pdbx_strand_id
1 'polypeptide(L)'
;MTVTAAPADSSGAASEESGRAGRSITSRLLLRWLALIALTVIAYWHNIGQFYREIVTFGSDLDYIVVVLVLALMATYGVTLRRSDERAIRDRQTDIIVGVIVMLLSFCFAGALTNRFTGSLYLLTHLDILGLWTFFFGGCILMFGLRPTMRYHWVWLFGLMTFPIAYRVAVLSLGGNEVAAGAVMTVFGAFAAAIAVGRDRTSALIGFVGAGVVGGVIVAVVRLAHPSAPLLVYQALPAVGSVFVVGLIAYLRRRRNTSPRPFDRPLYEPGVDRIKIGAAGVLVVSAVITLLLPYQRVMVTPTVTIAGLSTTAPLIVPDAWRQDGPTLRYDWAGDFYGPGAVLARQNLLQRSGDVAFDKEARPRKLIVDTIETLYPFRFDLYPVVFTYDLFGDRFSDPVLVMLPHGIPAVLEVILDDTRYLTYTVLSWQWGNGEHAQKVALWSVDNHEPDAYFPQPDQTIAKNLRELFNVTLRGGAVIRDDRPDFKDRQLVLDAGRDVVNAQLDGVRREDQP
;
A
#
# COMPACT_ATOMS: atom_id res chain seq x y z
N MET A 1 -24.51 -41.49 72.67
CA MET A 1 -23.52 -41.46 71.57
C MET A 1 -24.24 -40.95 70.32
N THR A 2 -24.21 -39.64 70.10
CA THR A 2 -24.71 -39.01 68.89
C THR A 2 -23.52 -38.82 67.95
N VAL A 3 -23.52 -39.56 66.84
CA VAL A 3 -22.52 -39.45 65.78
C VAL A 3 -22.81 -38.16 65.01
N THR A 4 -21.96 -37.16 65.19
CA THR A 4 -21.97 -35.94 64.39
C THR A 4 -21.44 -36.31 63.00
N ALA A 5 -22.32 -36.27 62.00
CA ALA A 5 -21.94 -36.46 60.60
C ALA A 5 -20.97 -35.35 60.18
N ALA A 6 -19.86 -35.75 59.54
CA ALA A 6 -18.92 -34.83 58.90
C ALA A 6 -19.62 -34.04 57.77
N PRO A 7 -19.34 -32.74 57.60
CA PRO A 7 -19.96 -31.97 56.53
C PRO A 7 -19.50 -32.48 55.16
N ALA A 8 -20.47 -32.66 54.27
CA ALA A 8 -20.28 -33.10 52.90
C ALA A 8 -19.43 -32.11 52.09
N ASP A 9 -18.69 -32.67 51.13
CA ASP A 9 -17.80 -32.03 50.16
C ASP A 9 -18.23 -30.63 49.69
N SER A 10 -17.57 -29.60 50.21
CA SER A 10 -17.61 -28.22 49.72
C SER A 10 -16.76 -28.00 48.45
N SER A 11 -16.06 -29.03 47.97
CA SER A 11 -15.17 -28.99 46.81
C SER A 11 -15.92 -28.85 45.48
N GLY A 12 -17.12 -29.45 45.37
CA GLY A 12 -17.96 -29.39 44.17
C GLY A 12 -18.58 -28.01 43.92
N ALA A 13 -19.14 -27.37 44.95
CA ALA A 13 -19.82 -26.08 44.84
C ALA A 13 -18.85 -24.94 44.47
N ALA A 14 -17.64 -24.93 45.05
CA ALA A 14 -16.60 -23.95 44.72
C ALA A 14 -16.09 -24.10 43.27
N SER A 15 -16.07 -25.33 42.74
CA SER A 15 -15.68 -25.58 41.34
C SER A 15 -16.74 -25.11 40.33
N GLU A 16 -18.02 -25.24 40.66
CA GLU A 16 -19.12 -24.75 39.83
C GLU A 16 -19.24 -23.23 39.84
N GLU A 17 -19.07 -22.57 41.00
CA GLU A 17 -19.06 -21.10 41.11
C GLU A 17 -17.87 -20.49 40.36
N SER A 18 -16.68 -21.09 40.48
CA SER A 18 -15.50 -20.69 39.70
C SER A 18 -15.72 -20.85 38.20
N GLY A 19 -16.37 -21.95 37.78
CA GLY A 19 -16.76 -22.19 36.40
C GLY A 19 -17.80 -21.18 35.86
N ARG A 20 -18.80 -20.82 36.65
CA ARG A 20 -19.81 -19.80 36.28
C ARG A 20 -19.21 -18.39 36.22
N ALA A 21 -18.35 -18.03 37.18
CA ALA A 21 -17.63 -16.75 37.20
C ALA A 21 -16.73 -16.60 35.96
N GLY A 22 -15.94 -17.64 35.63
CA GLY A 22 -15.09 -17.67 34.43
C GLY A 22 -15.86 -17.53 33.11
N ARG A 23 -17.02 -18.20 32.98
CA ARG A 23 -17.92 -18.06 31.82
C ARG A 23 -18.45 -16.64 31.67
N SER A 24 -18.83 -15.98 32.79
CA SER A 24 -19.32 -14.60 32.78
C SER A 24 -18.26 -13.56 32.40
N ILE A 25 -16.99 -13.82 32.71
CA ILE A 25 -15.86 -12.96 32.34
C ILE A 25 -15.57 -13.12 30.84
N THR A 26 -15.53 -14.38 30.37
CA THR A 26 -15.25 -14.72 28.98
C THR A 26 -16.32 -14.13 28.05
N SER A 27 -17.61 -14.26 28.40
CA SER A 27 -18.70 -13.70 27.60
C SER A 27 -18.65 -12.18 27.51
N ARG A 28 -18.35 -11.48 28.62
CA ARG A 28 -18.19 -10.02 28.63
C ARG A 28 -17.03 -9.56 27.76
N LEU A 29 -15.87 -10.21 27.85
CA LEU A 29 -14.71 -9.88 27.03
C LEU A 29 -14.97 -10.16 25.55
N LEU A 30 -15.59 -11.30 25.24
CA LEU A 30 -15.94 -11.69 23.88
C LEU A 30 -16.92 -10.68 23.28
N LEU A 31 -17.96 -10.26 24.02
CA LEU A 31 -18.90 -9.23 23.57
C LEU A 31 -18.19 -7.89 23.29
N ARG A 32 -17.24 -7.48 24.14
CA ARG A 32 -16.46 -6.24 23.92
C ARG A 32 -15.62 -6.33 22.65
N TRP A 33 -14.96 -7.46 22.41
CA TRP A 33 -14.20 -7.68 21.19
C TRP A 33 -15.11 -7.68 19.95
N LEU A 34 -16.22 -8.42 19.99
CA LEU A 34 -17.18 -8.44 18.89
C LEU A 34 -17.74 -7.04 18.59
N ALA A 35 -18.12 -6.28 19.62
CA ALA A 35 -18.60 -4.91 19.45
C ALA A 35 -17.53 -4.00 18.84
N LEU A 36 -16.28 -4.08 19.30
CA LEU A 36 -15.17 -3.29 18.75
C LEU A 36 -14.89 -3.65 17.28
N ILE A 37 -14.82 -4.94 16.97
CA ILE A 37 -14.59 -5.41 15.59
C ILE A 37 -15.75 -4.96 14.69
N ALA A 38 -17.00 -5.17 15.12
CA ALA A 38 -18.18 -4.75 14.37
C ALA A 38 -18.19 -3.23 14.13
N LEU A 39 -17.92 -2.41 15.16
CA LEU A 39 -17.87 -0.96 15.00
C LEU A 39 -16.72 -0.50 14.11
N THR A 40 -15.57 -1.19 14.14
CA THR A 40 -14.44 -0.89 13.23
C THR A 40 -14.80 -1.22 11.78
N VAL A 41 -15.43 -2.38 11.54
CA VAL A 41 -15.90 -2.79 10.21
C VAL A 41 -16.97 -1.83 9.69
N ILE A 42 -17.92 -1.42 10.54
CA ILE A 42 -18.95 -0.43 10.17
C ILE A 42 -18.30 0.92 9.85
N ALA A 43 -17.41 1.42 10.71
CA ALA A 43 -16.74 2.70 10.52
C ALA A 43 -15.97 2.78 9.19
N TYR A 44 -15.30 1.68 8.81
CA TYR A 44 -14.46 1.60 7.61
C TYR A 44 -15.10 0.78 6.48
N TRP A 45 -16.41 0.58 6.48
CA TRP A 45 -17.09 -0.31 5.55
C TRP A 45 -16.74 -0.03 4.08
N HIS A 46 -16.76 1.25 3.69
CA HIS A 46 -16.41 1.68 2.34
C HIS A 46 -14.94 1.44 1.99
N ASN A 47 -14.02 1.76 2.90
CA ASN A 47 -12.58 1.58 2.71
C ASN A 47 -12.21 0.09 2.62
N ILE A 48 -12.79 -0.76 3.47
CA ILE A 48 -12.57 -2.21 3.44
C ILE A 48 -13.06 -2.81 2.12
N GLY A 49 -14.25 -2.41 1.65
CA GLY A 49 -14.76 -2.84 0.35
C GLY A 49 -13.88 -2.39 -0.82
N GLN A 50 -13.23 -1.24 -0.68
CA GLN A 50 -12.29 -0.73 -1.66
C GLN A 50 -10.95 -1.49 -1.63
N PHE A 51 -10.36 -1.73 -0.46
CA PHE A 51 -9.16 -2.56 -0.34
C PHE A 51 -9.38 -3.97 -0.91
N TYR A 52 -10.57 -4.54 -0.68
CA TYR A 52 -10.95 -5.81 -1.27
C TYR A 52 -10.92 -5.77 -2.81
N ARG A 53 -11.52 -4.75 -3.43
CA ARG A 53 -11.48 -4.58 -4.90
C ARG A 53 -10.05 -4.36 -5.40
N GLU A 54 -9.26 -3.55 -4.71
CA GLU A 54 -7.88 -3.29 -5.10
C GLU A 54 -7.02 -4.55 -5.08
N ILE A 55 -7.13 -5.36 -4.02
CA ILE A 55 -6.36 -6.61 -3.89
C ILE A 55 -6.87 -7.67 -4.86
N VAL A 56 -8.18 -7.90 -4.92
CA VAL A 56 -8.76 -9.05 -5.64
C VAL A 56 -9.03 -8.75 -7.11
N THR A 57 -9.49 -7.54 -7.43
CA THR A 57 -9.88 -7.17 -8.80
C THR A 57 -8.74 -6.50 -9.55
N PHE A 58 -7.99 -5.61 -8.91
CA PHE A 58 -6.95 -4.83 -9.58
C PHE A 58 -5.52 -5.36 -9.40
N GLY A 59 -5.32 -6.38 -8.55
CA GLY A 59 -4.01 -6.99 -8.33
C GLY A 59 -3.01 -6.06 -7.62
N SER A 60 -3.51 -5.26 -6.68
CA SER A 60 -2.71 -4.34 -5.87
C SER A 60 -1.72 -5.08 -4.96
N ASP A 61 -0.63 -4.41 -4.59
CA ASP A 61 0.42 -4.91 -3.69
C ASP A 61 0.05 -4.77 -2.20
N LEU A 62 -1.22 -4.56 -1.88
CA LEU A 62 -1.74 -4.42 -0.50
C LEU A 62 -1.98 -5.77 0.20
N ASP A 63 -1.78 -6.88 -0.49
CA ASP A 63 -1.97 -8.24 0.01
C ASP A 63 -1.11 -8.55 1.27
N TYR A 64 0.08 -7.96 1.35
CA TYR A 64 0.98 -8.10 2.50
C TYR A 64 0.36 -7.63 3.82
N ILE A 65 -0.62 -6.72 3.81
CA ILE A 65 -1.26 -6.20 5.02
C ILE A 65 -1.93 -7.34 5.79
N VAL A 66 -2.56 -8.29 5.07
CA VAL A 66 -3.18 -9.47 5.68
C VAL A 66 -2.11 -10.29 6.41
N VAL A 67 -0.93 -10.43 5.82
CA VAL A 67 0.21 -11.12 6.43
C VAL A 67 0.68 -10.37 7.68
N VAL A 68 0.83 -9.04 7.63
CA VAL A 68 1.20 -8.23 8.80
C VAL A 68 0.20 -8.38 9.95
N LEU A 69 -1.11 -8.43 9.66
CA LEU A 69 -2.14 -8.67 10.67
C LEU A 69 -1.99 -10.06 11.31
N VAL A 70 -1.71 -11.10 10.52
CA VAL A 70 -1.41 -12.44 11.06
C VAL A 70 -0.17 -12.42 11.95
N LEU A 71 0.91 -11.76 11.53
CA LEU A 71 2.13 -11.61 12.33
C LEU A 71 1.87 -10.85 13.64
N ALA A 72 1.04 -9.79 13.60
CA ALA A 72 0.64 -9.05 14.78
C ALA A 72 -0.17 -9.92 15.76
N LEU A 73 -1.05 -10.80 15.27
CA LEU A 73 -1.76 -11.78 16.10
C LEU A 73 -0.80 -12.78 16.75
N MET A 74 0.18 -13.30 16.00
CA MET A 74 1.21 -14.21 16.54
C MET A 74 2.07 -13.51 17.61
N ALA A 75 2.47 -12.26 17.36
CA ALA A 75 3.19 -11.43 18.33
C ALA A 75 2.36 -11.18 19.59
N THR A 76 1.07 -10.86 19.43
CA THR A 76 0.11 -10.68 20.54
C THR A 76 -0.01 -11.94 21.38
N TYR A 77 -0.10 -13.10 20.74
CA TYR A 77 -0.12 -14.39 21.43
C TYR A 77 1.16 -14.59 22.26
N GLY A 78 2.33 -14.33 21.67
CA GLY A 78 3.62 -14.40 22.37
C GLY A 78 3.71 -13.48 23.59
N VAL A 79 3.25 -12.22 23.49
CA VAL A 79 3.19 -11.27 24.62
C VAL A 79 2.23 -11.77 25.71
N THR A 80 1.05 -12.27 25.33
CA THR A 80 0.07 -12.86 26.25
C THR A 80 0.67 -14.03 27.03
N LEU A 81 1.59 -14.78 26.41
CA LEU A 81 2.26 -15.89 27.08
C LEU A 81 3.19 -15.46 28.23
N ARG A 82 3.65 -14.21 28.31
CA ARG A 82 4.71 -13.75 29.24
C ARG A 82 4.27 -13.15 30.56
N ARG A 83 2.98 -12.89 30.75
CA ARG A 83 2.45 -11.99 31.77
C ARG A 83 2.98 -12.23 33.21
N SER A 84 3.30 -11.11 33.88
CA SER A 84 3.56 -10.99 35.33
C SER A 84 2.43 -10.16 35.98
N ASP A 85 2.20 -10.33 37.28
CA ASP A 85 1.10 -9.68 38.01
C ASP A 85 1.13 -8.14 37.91
N GLU A 86 0.01 -7.55 37.51
CA GLU A 86 -0.16 -6.11 37.37
C GLU A 86 -1.07 -5.57 38.48
N ARG A 87 -0.66 -4.46 39.13
CA ARG A 87 -1.49 -3.75 40.11
C ARG A 87 -2.65 -3.04 39.41
N ALA A 88 -3.86 -3.21 39.92
CA ALA A 88 -5.05 -2.52 39.41
C ALA A 88 -5.04 -1.03 39.81
N ILE A 89 -4.70 -0.14 38.88
CA ILE A 89 -4.95 1.31 39.01
C ILE A 89 -6.18 1.60 38.16
N ARG A 90 -7.25 2.15 38.75
CA ARG A 90 -8.58 2.29 38.14
C ARG A 90 -8.90 3.73 37.71
N ASP A 91 -7.92 4.49 37.22
CA ASP A 91 -8.20 5.84 36.71
C ASP A 91 -8.80 5.77 35.30
N ARG A 92 -10.12 5.92 35.26
CA ARG A 92 -10.89 5.85 34.03
C ARG A 92 -10.97 7.17 33.28
N GLN A 93 -10.62 8.31 33.88
CA GLN A 93 -10.68 9.60 33.20
C GLN A 93 -9.55 9.72 32.18
N THR A 94 -8.32 9.36 32.57
CA THR A 94 -7.17 9.34 31.66
C THR A 94 -7.41 8.43 30.46
N ASP A 95 -7.94 7.23 30.67
CA ASP A 95 -8.29 6.29 29.59
C ASP A 95 -9.20 6.94 28.53
N ILE A 96 -10.23 7.66 28.97
CA ILE A 96 -11.20 8.29 28.08
C ILE A 96 -10.55 9.44 27.32
N ILE A 97 -9.78 10.30 28.00
CA ILE A 97 -9.08 11.43 27.35
C ILE A 97 -8.13 10.90 26.26
N VAL A 98 -7.29 9.92 26.58
CA VAL A 98 -6.34 9.36 25.62
C VAL A 98 -7.08 8.64 24.48
N GLY A 99 -8.11 7.85 24.79
CA GLY A 99 -8.93 7.18 23.78
C GLY A 99 -9.60 8.16 22.81
N VAL A 100 -10.13 9.28 23.31
CA VAL A 100 -10.72 10.36 22.50
C VAL A 100 -9.66 11.02 21.62
N ILE A 101 -8.47 11.32 22.14
CA ILE A 101 -7.38 11.92 21.34
C ILE A 101 -6.97 10.98 20.20
N VAL A 102 -6.84 9.68 20.47
CA VAL A 102 -6.50 8.69 19.44
C VAL A 102 -7.63 8.56 18.40
N MET A 103 -8.89 8.66 18.81
CA MET A 103 -10.04 8.69 17.89
C MET A 103 -10.03 9.93 16.99
N LEU A 104 -9.69 11.11 17.55
CA LEU A 104 -9.53 12.33 16.74
C LEU A 104 -8.39 12.18 15.73
N LEU A 105 -7.29 11.52 16.11
CA LEU A 105 -6.19 11.23 15.20
C LEU A 105 -6.62 10.31 14.05
N SER A 106 -7.42 9.28 14.34
CA SER A 106 -8.02 8.40 13.33
C SER A 106 -8.90 9.18 12.34
N PHE A 107 -9.73 10.10 12.84
CA PHE A 107 -10.51 11.03 12.02
C PHE A 107 -9.63 11.93 11.14
N CYS A 108 -8.53 12.46 11.67
CA CYS A 108 -7.59 13.26 10.88
C CYS A 108 -6.98 12.46 9.72
N PHE A 109 -6.61 11.20 9.94
CA PHE A 109 -6.10 10.33 8.89
C PHE A 109 -7.16 9.98 7.84
N ALA A 110 -8.30 9.44 8.27
CA ALA A 110 -9.33 8.94 7.36
C ALA A 110 -10.13 10.06 6.66
N GLY A 111 -10.32 11.20 7.32
CA GLY A 111 -11.09 12.33 6.79
C GLY A 111 -10.19 13.40 6.17
N ALA A 112 -9.43 14.11 6.99
CA ALA A 112 -8.73 15.33 6.55
C ALA A 112 -7.56 15.03 5.59
N LEU A 113 -6.69 14.08 5.96
CA LEU A 113 -5.48 13.79 5.20
C LEU A 113 -5.80 12.96 3.96
N THR A 114 -6.58 11.88 4.09
CA THR A 114 -6.95 11.02 2.96
C THR A 114 -7.63 11.81 1.82
N ASN A 115 -8.53 12.75 2.13
CA ASN A 115 -9.18 13.56 1.10
C ASN A 115 -8.29 14.67 0.52
N ARG A 116 -7.15 14.95 1.15
CA ARG A 116 -6.15 15.88 0.64
C ARG A 116 -5.20 15.21 -0.36
N PHE A 117 -4.83 13.95 -0.11
CA PHE A 117 -4.01 13.16 -1.02
C PHE A 117 -4.91 12.41 -1.99
N THR A 118 -5.28 13.01 -3.12
CA THR A 118 -6.19 12.40 -4.11
C THR A 118 -5.43 11.65 -5.22
N GLY A 119 -6.14 10.84 -6.01
CA GLY A 119 -5.57 10.15 -7.18
C GLY A 119 -4.43 9.18 -6.81
N SER A 120 -3.33 9.23 -7.54
CA SER A 120 -2.17 8.35 -7.31
C SER A 120 -1.53 8.53 -5.93
N LEU A 121 -1.63 9.71 -5.32
CA LEU A 121 -1.10 9.93 -3.97
C LEU A 121 -1.91 9.20 -2.90
N TYR A 122 -3.22 9.08 -3.10
CA TYR A 122 -4.05 8.20 -2.27
C TYR A 122 -3.55 6.76 -2.39
N LEU A 123 -3.44 6.25 -3.62
CA LEU A 123 -3.01 4.87 -3.90
C LEU A 123 -1.64 4.55 -3.31
N LEU A 124 -0.73 5.52 -3.29
CA LEU A 124 0.61 5.32 -2.76
C LEU A 124 0.64 5.27 -1.22
N THR A 125 -0.23 6.04 -0.57
CA THR A 125 -0.16 6.30 0.88
C THR A 125 -1.16 5.47 1.67
N HIS A 126 -2.40 5.32 1.21
CA HIS A 126 -3.54 4.74 1.94
C HIS A 126 -3.56 5.13 3.43
N LEU A 127 -3.61 6.44 3.70
CA LEU A 127 -3.66 6.96 5.07
C LEU A 127 -4.91 6.52 5.84
N ASP A 128 -5.96 6.10 5.14
CA ASP A 128 -7.14 5.46 5.69
C ASP A 128 -6.83 4.14 6.43
N ILE A 129 -5.80 3.39 6.03
CA ILE A 129 -5.31 2.21 6.78
C ILE A 129 -4.74 2.62 8.14
N LEU A 130 -3.98 3.72 8.21
CA LEU A 130 -3.52 4.28 9.47
C LEU A 130 -4.69 4.80 10.31
N GLY A 131 -5.70 5.38 9.66
CA GLY A 131 -6.97 5.75 10.28
C GLY A 131 -7.64 4.55 10.94
N LEU A 132 -7.76 3.42 10.23
CA LEU A 132 -8.34 2.18 10.74
C LEU A 132 -7.53 1.62 11.91
N TRP A 133 -6.21 1.57 11.78
CA TRP A 133 -5.32 1.08 12.83
C TRP A 133 -5.44 1.91 14.12
N THR A 134 -5.42 3.24 13.99
CA THR A 134 -5.57 4.17 15.12
C THR A 134 -6.99 4.13 15.69
N PHE A 135 -8.02 3.95 14.88
CA PHE A 135 -9.41 3.74 15.35
C PHE A 135 -9.49 2.51 16.23
N PHE A 136 -8.97 1.38 15.76
CA PHE A 136 -8.98 0.12 16.49
C PHE A 136 -8.17 0.22 17.80
N PHE A 137 -7.02 0.89 17.76
CA PHE A 137 -6.20 1.17 18.94
C PHE A 137 -6.93 2.04 19.97
N GLY A 138 -7.52 3.17 19.54
CA GLY A 138 -8.32 4.04 20.41
C GLY A 138 -9.52 3.31 21.00
N GLY A 139 -10.16 2.45 20.20
CA GLY A 139 -11.29 1.63 20.63
C GLY A 139 -10.87 0.59 21.66
N CYS A 140 -9.68 0.02 21.55
CA CYS A 140 -9.10 -0.83 22.59
C CYS A 140 -8.91 -0.06 23.92
N ILE A 141 -8.38 1.17 23.87
CA ILE A 141 -8.23 2.02 25.07
C ILE A 141 -9.60 2.31 25.69
N LEU A 142 -10.59 2.67 24.88
CA LEU A 142 -11.94 2.94 25.36
C LEU A 142 -12.62 1.68 25.92
N MET A 143 -12.43 0.49 25.35
CA MET A 143 -13.14 -0.73 25.79
C MET A 143 -12.43 -1.49 26.92
N PHE A 144 -11.11 -1.43 26.97
CA PHE A 144 -10.26 -2.23 27.86
C PHE A 144 -9.35 -1.41 28.77
N GLY A 145 -9.24 -0.09 28.55
CA GLY A 145 -8.38 0.81 29.31
C GLY A 145 -6.99 0.98 28.70
N LEU A 146 -6.30 2.05 29.06
CA LEU A 146 -4.99 2.41 28.50
C LEU A 146 -3.92 1.38 28.88
N ARG A 147 -3.85 1.01 30.16
CA ARG A 147 -2.81 0.11 30.67
C ARG A 147 -2.87 -1.30 30.05
N PRO A 148 -4.03 -1.99 30.00
CA PRO A 148 -4.11 -3.29 29.36
C PRO A 148 -3.79 -3.24 27.87
N THR A 149 -4.13 -2.14 27.20
CA THR A 149 -3.85 -1.91 25.78
C THR A 149 -2.35 -1.67 25.55
N MET A 150 -1.72 -0.79 26.33
CA MET A 150 -0.30 -0.42 26.22
C MET A 150 0.66 -1.54 26.64
N ARG A 151 0.17 -2.61 27.27
CA ARG A 151 0.97 -3.84 27.43
C ARG A 151 1.49 -4.36 26.09
N TYR A 152 0.69 -4.20 25.04
CA TYR A 152 1.02 -4.63 23.69
C TYR A 152 1.68 -3.51 22.87
N HIS A 153 2.31 -2.49 23.49
CA HIS A 153 2.89 -1.34 22.79
C HIS A 153 3.82 -1.72 21.62
N TRP A 154 4.63 -2.77 21.75
CA TRP A 154 5.45 -3.25 20.64
C TRP A 154 4.63 -3.84 19.49
N VAL A 155 3.50 -4.49 19.76
CA VAL A 155 2.55 -4.96 18.73
C VAL A 155 1.89 -3.75 18.07
N TRP A 156 1.50 -2.74 18.86
CA TRP A 156 0.93 -1.51 18.33
C TRP A 156 1.90 -0.77 17.40
N LEU A 157 3.17 -0.69 17.79
CA LEU A 157 4.24 -0.14 16.97
C LEU A 157 4.51 -0.99 15.72
N PHE A 158 4.53 -2.31 15.87
CA PHE A 158 4.69 -3.23 14.74
C PHE A 158 3.55 -3.11 13.72
N GLY A 159 2.32 -2.89 14.16
CA GLY A 159 1.20 -2.70 13.24
C GLY A 159 1.29 -1.42 12.40
N LEU A 160 2.19 -0.47 12.71
CA LEU A 160 2.50 0.62 11.77
C LEU A 160 3.13 0.12 10.46
N MET A 161 3.63 -1.13 10.43
CA MET A 161 4.12 -1.77 9.21
C MET A 161 2.99 -2.05 8.20
N THR A 162 1.72 -1.88 8.55
CA THR A 162 0.62 -1.89 7.57
C THR A 162 0.58 -0.66 6.68
N PHE A 163 1.39 0.37 6.98
CA PHE A 163 1.49 1.58 6.18
C PHE A 163 2.23 1.32 4.86
N PRO A 164 1.57 1.40 3.68
CA PRO A 164 2.14 0.94 2.41
C PRO A 164 3.45 1.60 1.99
N ILE A 165 3.66 2.87 2.34
CA ILE A 165 4.88 3.58 1.93
C ILE A 165 6.14 2.90 2.47
N ALA A 166 6.13 2.51 3.75
CA ALA A 166 7.29 1.89 4.38
C ALA A 166 7.65 0.57 3.69
N TYR A 167 6.63 -0.23 3.38
CA TYR A 167 6.79 -1.48 2.65
C TYR A 167 7.28 -1.24 1.21
N ARG A 168 6.61 -0.37 0.44
CA ARG A 168 6.95 -0.10 -0.96
C ARG A 168 8.35 0.46 -1.13
N VAL A 169 8.75 1.43 -0.30
CA VAL A 169 10.13 1.97 -0.35
C VAL A 169 11.14 0.88 -0.07
N ALA A 170 10.91 0.01 0.92
CA ALA A 170 11.82 -1.09 1.23
C ALA A 170 11.93 -2.11 0.09
N VAL A 171 10.80 -2.48 -0.53
CA VAL A 171 10.78 -3.43 -1.65
C VAL A 171 11.46 -2.85 -2.88
N LEU A 172 11.14 -1.60 -3.24
CA LEU A 172 11.74 -0.92 -4.39
C LEU A 172 13.25 -0.70 -4.21
N SER A 173 13.70 -0.38 -2.99
CA SER A 173 15.14 -0.23 -2.69
C SER A 173 15.92 -1.54 -2.84
N LEU A 174 15.23 -2.68 -2.84
CA LEU A 174 15.80 -4.02 -3.05
C LEU A 174 15.54 -4.54 -4.48
N GLY A 175 15.02 -3.70 -5.38
CA GLY A 175 14.78 -4.03 -6.79
C GLY A 175 13.37 -4.49 -7.12
N GLY A 176 12.36 -4.20 -6.29
CA GLY A 176 10.94 -4.25 -6.68
C GLY A 176 10.31 -5.63 -6.97
N ASN A 177 11.10 -6.70 -7.00
CA ASN A 177 10.67 -8.05 -7.37
C ASN A 177 10.11 -8.86 -6.18
N GLU A 178 9.63 -10.07 -6.47
CA GLU A 178 9.01 -10.95 -5.46
C GLU A 178 10.00 -11.42 -4.39
N VAL A 179 11.29 -11.58 -4.74
CA VAL A 179 12.34 -11.94 -3.80
C VAL A 179 12.60 -10.79 -2.83
N ALA A 180 12.62 -9.55 -3.32
CA ALA A 180 12.70 -8.35 -2.52
C ALA A 180 11.51 -8.24 -1.55
N ALA A 181 10.29 -8.46 -2.03
CA ALA A 181 9.09 -8.52 -1.19
C ALA A 181 9.20 -9.58 -0.08
N GLY A 182 9.66 -10.79 -0.41
CA GLY A 182 9.88 -11.86 0.57
C GLY A 182 10.98 -11.56 1.58
N ALA A 183 12.04 -10.86 1.17
CA ALA A 183 13.10 -10.41 2.07
C ALA A 183 12.59 -9.35 3.07
N VAL A 184 11.84 -8.35 2.61
CA VAL A 184 11.20 -7.33 3.48
C VAL A 184 10.24 -7.99 4.46
N MET A 185 9.38 -8.88 3.98
CA MET A 185 8.43 -9.59 4.84
C MET A 185 9.12 -10.53 5.84
N THR A 186 10.28 -11.09 5.49
CA THR A 186 11.12 -11.84 6.44
C THR A 186 11.62 -10.95 7.57
N VAL A 187 12.01 -9.70 7.27
CA VAL A 187 12.39 -8.73 8.31
C VAL A 187 11.20 -8.41 9.22
N PHE A 188 10.00 -8.23 8.66
CA PHE A 188 8.78 -8.03 9.45
C PHE A 188 8.47 -9.26 10.32
N GLY A 189 8.62 -10.47 9.78
CA GLY A 189 8.56 -11.72 10.53
C GLY A 189 9.58 -11.76 11.67
N ALA A 190 10.83 -11.35 11.43
CA ALA A 190 11.87 -11.30 12.45
C ALA A 190 11.52 -10.34 13.60
N PHE A 191 10.97 -9.16 13.31
CA PHE A 191 10.44 -8.26 14.34
C PHE A 191 9.28 -8.88 15.10
N ALA A 192 8.32 -9.50 14.41
CA ALA A 192 7.21 -10.19 15.06
C ALA A 192 7.69 -11.33 15.98
N ALA A 193 8.67 -12.13 15.56
CA ALA A 193 9.30 -13.16 16.37
C ALA A 193 10.04 -12.58 17.58
N ALA A 194 10.76 -11.48 17.42
CA ALA A 194 11.42 -10.77 18.52
C ALA A 194 10.39 -10.31 19.56
N ILE A 195 9.27 -9.73 19.09
CA ILE A 195 8.16 -9.32 19.96
C ILE A 195 7.48 -10.53 20.59
N ALA A 196 7.38 -11.67 19.89
CA ALA A 196 6.74 -12.91 20.33
C ALA A 196 7.60 -13.79 21.27
N VAL A 197 8.93 -13.69 21.23
CA VAL A 197 9.87 -14.40 22.13
C VAL A 197 10.55 -13.54 23.21
N GLY A 198 10.84 -12.26 22.97
CA GLY A 198 11.66 -11.37 23.79
C GLY A 198 11.20 -11.05 25.22
N ARG A 199 11.57 -11.87 26.21
CA ARG A 199 11.44 -11.55 27.64
C ARG A 199 12.50 -10.56 28.11
N ASP A 200 13.66 -10.63 27.48
CA ASP A 200 14.89 -9.89 27.73
C ASP A 200 15.53 -9.58 26.38
N ARG A 201 16.53 -8.68 26.37
CA ARG A 201 17.17 -8.26 25.10
C ARG A 201 17.79 -9.43 24.34
N THR A 202 18.33 -10.42 25.04
CA THR A 202 18.97 -11.58 24.42
C THR A 202 17.96 -12.51 23.79
N SER A 203 16.85 -12.84 24.47
CA SER A 203 15.80 -13.67 23.87
C SER A 203 15.08 -12.98 22.71
N ALA A 204 14.96 -11.65 22.74
CA ALA A 204 14.44 -10.87 21.61
C ALA A 204 15.37 -10.98 20.40
N LEU A 205 16.68 -10.80 20.61
CA LEU A 205 17.70 -10.92 19.56
C LEU A 205 17.76 -12.34 18.97
N ILE A 206 17.68 -13.38 19.81
CA ILE A 206 17.63 -14.77 19.34
C ILE A 206 16.37 -15.01 18.49
N GLY A 207 15.21 -14.48 18.92
CA GLY A 207 13.97 -14.56 18.14
C GLY A 207 14.10 -13.88 16.78
N PHE A 208 14.67 -12.66 16.76
CA PHE A 208 14.92 -11.90 15.53
C PHE A 208 15.85 -12.64 14.57
N VAL A 209 17.05 -13.01 15.03
CA VAL A 209 18.07 -13.68 14.21
C VAL A 209 17.57 -15.05 13.74
N GLY A 210 16.97 -15.83 14.64
CA GLY A 210 16.43 -17.14 14.30
C GLY A 210 15.35 -17.06 13.22
N ALA A 211 14.44 -16.09 13.31
CA ALA A 211 13.39 -15.92 12.32
C ALA A 211 13.93 -15.35 11.01
N GLY A 212 14.91 -14.45 11.06
CA GLY A 212 15.61 -13.96 9.87
C GLY A 212 16.31 -15.07 9.10
N VAL A 213 17.04 -15.96 9.78
CA VAL A 213 17.72 -17.11 9.15
C VAL A 213 16.70 -18.09 8.56
N VAL A 214 15.69 -18.50 9.33
CA VAL A 214 14.66 -19.44 8.86
C VAL A 214 13.89 -18.84 7.67
N GLY A 215 13.49 -17.58 7.76
CA GLY A 215 12.78 -16.89 6.69
C GLY A 215 13.63 -16.76 5.42
N GLY A 216 14.92 -16.38 5.55
CA GLY A 216 15.84 -16.32 4.42
C GLY A 216 16.02 -17.67 3.71
N VAL A 217 16.09 -18.77 4.48
CA VAL A 217 16.10 -20.12 3.92
C VAL A 217 14.79 -20.43 3.19
N ILE A 218 13.63 -20.07 3.75
CA ILE A 218 12.34 -20.27 3.08
C ILE A 218 12.26 -19.46 1.78
N VAL A 219 12.69 -18.20 1.76
CA VAL A 219 12.76 -17.37 0.52
C VAL A 219 13.61 -18.08 -0.54
N ALA A 220 14.80 -18.55 -0.17
CA ALA A 220 15.69 -19.25 -1.11
C ALA A 220 15.05 -20.53 -1.65
N VAL A 221 14.40 -21.33 -0.79
CA VAL A 221 13.70 -22.56 -1.19
C VAL A 221 12.54 -22.25 -2.13
N VAL A 222 11.71 -21.24 -1.84
CA VAL A 222 10.60 -20.83 -2.71
C VAL A 222 11.14 -20.39 -4.08
N ARG A 223 12.18 -19.56 -4.10
CA ARG A 223 12.77 -19.07 -5.35
C ARG A 223 13.36 -20.17 -6.24
N LEU A 224 13.93 -21.21 -5.63
CA LEU A 224 14.53 -22.34 -6.34
C LEU A 224 13.49 -23.37 -6.80
N ALA A 225 12.48 -23.66 -5.96
CA ALA A 225 11.48 -24.69 -6.25
C ALA A 225 10.32 -24.17 -7.12
N HIS A 226 9.89 -22.93 -6.88
CA HIS A 226 8.72 -22.32 -7.52
C HIS A 226 9.00 -20.85 -7.87
N PRO A 227 9.85 -20.60 -8.90
CA PRO A 227 10.22 -19.24 -9.30
C PRO A 227 9.03 -18.37 -9.70
N SER A 228 7.99 -18.97 -10.30
CA SER A 228 6.74 -18.32 -10.72
C SER A 228 5.63 -18.32 -9.66
N ALA A 229 5.97 -18.53 -8.38
CA ALA A 229 4.98 -18.47 -7.31
C ALA A 229 4.38 -17.05 -7.20
N PRO A 230 3.08 -16.91 -6.87
CA PRO A 230 2.45 -15.61 -6.67
C PRO A 230 3.16 -14.78 -5.59
N LEU A 231 3.10 -13.45 -5.72
CA LEU A 231 3.70 -12.51 -4.78
C LEU A 231 3.33 -12.79 -3.31
N LEU A 232 2.05 -13.10 -3.05
CA LEU A 232 1.55 -13.44 -1.72
C LEU A 232 2.30 -14.64 -1.09
N VAL A 233 2.76 -15.60 -1.88
CA VAL A 233 3.53 -16.75 -1.37
C VAL A 233 4.88 -16.30 -0.85
N TYR A 234 5.58 -15.44 -1.61
CA TYR A 234 6.86 -14.84 -1.19
C TYR A 234 6.70 -13.96 0.05
N GLN A 235 5.56 -13.28 0.21
CA GLN A 235 5.30 -12.46 1.39
C GLN A 235 4.90 -13.29 2.63
N ALA A 236 3.98 -14.24 2.46
CA ALA A 236 3.35 -14.94 3.58
C ALA A 236 4.21 -16.07 4.13
N LEU A 237 4.74 -16.94 3.25
CA LEU A 237 5.36 -18.19 3.68
C LEU A 237 6.66 -17.96 4.48
N PRO A 238 7.61 -17.12 4.04
CA PRO A 238 8.82 -16.86 4.82
C PRO A 238 8.54 -16.14 6.14
N ALA A 239 7.64 -15.15 6.13
CA ALA A 239 7.36 -14.34 7.30
C ALA A 239 6.58 -15.12 8.36
N VAL A 240 5.45 -15.72 7.99
CA VAL A 240 4.60 -16.49 8.92
C VAL A 240 5.29 -17.78 9.33
N GLY A 241 5.91 -18.50 8.37
CA GLY A 241 6.61 -19.75 8.61
C GLY A 241 7.78 -19.60 9.59
N SER A 242 8.59 -18.54 9.45
CA SER A 242 9.71 -18.28 10.35
C SER A 242 9.26 -17.97 11.77
N VAL A 243 8.25 -17.11 11.96
CA VAL A 243 7.69 -16.80 13.28
C VAL A 243 7.07 -18.05 13.91
N PHE A 244 6.38 -18.87 13.12
CA PHE A 244 5.76 -20.11 13.60
C PHE A 244 6.81 -21.08 14.11
N VAL A 245 7.85 -21.36 13.31
CA VAL A 245 8.94 -22.29 13.66
C VAL A 245 9.68 -21.82 14.91
N VAL A 246 10.12 -20.55 14.93
CA VAL A 246 10.87 -19.98 16.05
C VAL A 246 10.01 -19.88 17.30
N GLY A 247 8.75 -19.45 17.16
CA GLY A 247 7.78 -19.39 18.23
C GLY A 247 7.47 -20.76 18.83
N LEU A 248 7.32 -21.79 17.99
CA LEU A 248 7.08 -23.17 18.41
C LEU A 248 8.29 -23.72 19.19
N ILE A 249 9.51 -23.53 18.68
CA ILE A 249 10.74 -23.94 19.39
C ILE A 249 10.83 -23.24 20.75
N ALA A 250 10.58 -21.93 20.81
CA ALA A 250 10.60 -21.17 22.06
C ALA A 250 9.50 -21.63 23.03
N TYR A 251 8.31 -21.95 22.52
CA TYR A 251 7.19 -22.47 23.31
C TYR A 251 7.52 -23.83 23.94
N LEU A 252 8.01 -24.77 23.13
CA LEU A 252 8.37 -26.13 23.57
C LEU A 252 9.53 -26.11 24.56
N ARG A 253 10.58 -25.32 24.30
CA ARG A 253 11.71 -25.16 25.24
C ARG A 253 11.25 -24.66 26.60
N ARG A 254 10.31 -23.72 26.64
CA ARG A 254 9.78 -23.18 27.90
C ARG A 254 8.97 -24.22 28.66
N ARG A 255 8.14 -24.99 27.97
CA ARG A 255 7.24 -25.98 28.59
C ARG A 255 7.86 -27.36 28.75
N ARG A 256 9.16 -27.51 28.57
CA ARG A 256 9.88 -28.79 28.74
C ARG A 256 9.59 -29.47 30.08
N ASN A 257 9.32 -28.68 31.13
CA ASN A 257 9.08 -29.16 32.50
C ASN A 257 7.66 -28.81 33.03
N THR A 258 6.69 -28.50 32.17
CA THR A 258 5.30 -28.13 32.55
C THR A 258 4.28 -28.67 31.55
N SER A 259 2.98 -28.69 31.91
CA SER A 259 1.90 -29.11 30.99
C SER A 259 2.00 -28.35 29.65
N PRO A 260 1.96 -29.03 28.48
CA PRO A 260 1.99 -28.38 27.17
C PRO A 260 0.67 -27.70 26.79
N ARG A 261 -0.40 -27.89 27.58
CA ARG A 261 -1.75 -27.44 27.21
C ARG A 261 -1.83 -25.90 27.16
N PRO A 262 -2.33 -25.33 26.05
CA PRO A 262 -2.36 -23.87 25.86
C PRO A 262 -3.30 -23.15 26.83
N PHE A 263 -4.33 -23.82 27.36
CA PHE A 263 -5.42 -23.22 28.14
C PHE A 263 -5.39 -23.50 29.65
N ASP A 264 -4.35 -24.14 30.20
CA ASP A 264 -4.21 -24.42 31.65
C ASP A 264 -3.81 -23.16 32.46
N ARG A 265 -4.42 -21.99 32.19
CA ARG A 265 -4.03 -20.72 32.82
C ARG A 265 -5.19 -20.09 33.59
N PRO A 266 -4.92 -19.44 34.73
CA PRO A 266 -5.94 -18.70 35.46
C PRO A 266 -6.48 -17.55 34.60
N LEU A 267 -7.81 -17.41 34.56
CA LEU A 267 -8.51 -16.29 33.95
C LEU A 267 -8.48 -15.12 34.93
N TYR A 268 -7.94 -13.99 34.49
CA TYR A 268 -7.91 -12.76 35.29
C TYR A 268 -9.12 -11.89 35.00
N GLU A 269 -9.55 -11.13 36.00
CA GLU A 269 -10.62 -10.16 35.83
C GLU A 269 -10.25 -9.09 34.77
N PRO A 270 -11.24 -8.59 34.01
CA PRO A 270 -11.00 -7.51 33.05
C PRO A 270 -10.42 -6.28 33.76
N GLY A 271 -9.45 -5.60 33.14
CA GLY A 271 -8.86 -4.36 33.70
C GLY A 271 -9.86 -3.22 33.88
N VAL A 272 -11.06 -3.33 33.28
CA VAL A 272 -12.18 -2.40 33.43
C VAL A 272 -13.44 -3.20 33.76
N ASP A 273 -13.93 -3.06 34.99
CA ASP A 273 -15.10 -3.78 35.52
C ASP A 273 -16.39 -3.48 34.73
N ARG A 274 -16.65 -2.19 34.47
CA ARG A 274 -17.81 -1.70 33.70
C ARG A 274 -17.38 -0.65 32.69
N ILE A 275 -17.87 -0.77 31.47
CA ILE A 275 -17.68 0.25 30.43
C ILE A 275 -18.55 1.45 30.82
N LYS A 276 -17.95 2.63 30.98
CA LYS A 276 -18.70 3.87 31.16
C LYS A 276 -19.50 4.14 29.87
N ILE A 277 -20.79 4.46 30.01
CA ILE A 277 -21.68 4.77 28.88
C ILE A 277 -21.06 5.82 27.95
N GLY A 278 -20.40 6.85 28.50
CA GLY A 278 -19.69 7.86 27.71
C GLY A 278 -18.58 7.29 26.81
N ALA A 279 -17.83 6.28 27.25
CA ALA A 279 -16.79 5.66 26.43
C ALA A 279 -17.37 4.83 25.27
N ALA A 280 -18.46 4.11 25.52
CA ALA A 280 -19.19 3.40 24.47
C ALA A 280 -19.85 4.40 23.49
N GLY A 281 -20.43 5.49 24.02
CA GLY A 281 -21.02 6.57 23.23
C GLY A 281 -20.00 7.23 22.30
N VAL A 282 -18.81 7.57 22.80
CA VAL A 282 -17.72 8.11 21.97
C VAL A 282 -17.38 7.13 20.85
N LEU A 283 -17.18 5.84 21.14
CA LEU A 283 -16.82 4.84 20.12
C LEU A 283 -17.90 4.71 19.03
N VAL A 284 -19.18 4.69 19.42
CA VAL A 284 -20.30 4.61 18.47
C VAL A 284 -20.40 5.88 17.63
N VAL A 285 -20.30 7.06 18.25
CA VAL A 285 -20.34 8.34 17.54
C VAL A 285 -19.17 8.45 16.57
N SER A 286 -17.95 8.11 16.99
CA SER A 286 -16.78 8.07 16.12
C SER A 286 -16.95 7.09 14.95
N ALA A 287 -17.55 5.92 15.18
CA ALA A 287 -17.84 4.97 14.11
C ALA A 287 -18.82 5.54 13.08
N VAL A 288 -19.91 6.17 13.54
CA VAL A 288 -20.91 6.80 12.66
C VAL A 288 -20.30 7.97 11.88
N ILE A 289 -19.54 8.85 12.55
CA ILE A 289 -18.86 9.95 11.88
C ILE A 289 -17.92 9.42 10.80
N THR A 290 -17.12 8.40 11.11
CA THR A 290 -16.15 7.83 10.15
C THR A 290 -16.84 7.17 8.96
N LEU A 291 -17.95 6.46 9.19
CA LEU A 291 -18.76 5.86 8.13
C LEU A 291 -19.30 6.91 7.15
N LEU A 292 -19.66 8.09 7.66
CA LEU A 292 -20.24 9.20 6.88
C LEU A 292 -19.19 10.10 6.23
N LEU A 293 -17.90 9.93 6.54
CA LEU A 293 -16.84 10.71 5.91
C LEU A 293 -16.77 10.43 4.41
N PRO A 294 -16.47 11.46 3.58
CA PRO A 294 -16.10 11.21 2.20
C PRO A 294 -14.85 10.34 2.18
N TYR A 295 -14.90 9.27 1.37
CA TYR A 295 -13.77 8.38 1.11
C TYR A 295 -13.33 8.52 -0.34
N GLN A 296 -12.04 8.31 -0.59
CA GLN A 296 -11.49 8.34 -1.94
C GLN A 296 -11.87 7.06 -2.66
N ARG A 297 -12.51 7.16 -3.82
CA ARG A 297 -12.79 6.00 -4.68
C ARG A 297 -11.63 5.80 -5.64
N VAL A 298 -11.04 4.61 -5.67
CA VAL A 298 -10.11 4.24 -6.76
C VAL A 298 -10.88 4.22 -8.08
N MET A 299 -10.46 5.11 -8.98
CA MET A 299 -10.84 5.08 -10.39
C MET A 299 -9.62 4.59 -11.16
N VAL A 300 -9.75 3.44 -11.80
CA VAL A 300 -8.69 2.87 -12.63
C VAL A 300 -8.81 3.47 -14.02
N THR A 301 -7.67 3.87 -14.61
CA THR A 301 -7.66 4.34 -15.99
C THR A 301 -7.99 3.17 -16.91
N PRO A 302 -9.06 3.24 -17.74
CA PRO A 302 -9.43 2.11 -18.57
C PRO A 302 -8.36 1.86 -19.64
N THR A 303 -7.79 0.65 -19.65
CA THR A 303 -6.89 0.21 -20.72
C THR A 303 -7.71 -0.34 -21.88
N VAL A 304 -7.66 0.33 -23.04
CA VAL A 304 -8.38 -0.13 -24.24
C VAL A 304 -7.74 -1.42 -24.75
N THR A 305 -8.51 -2.50 -24.82
CA THR A 305 -8.02 -3.78 -25.35
C THR A 305 -8.28 -3.86 -26.85
N ILE A 306 -7.22 -4.08 -27.63
CA ILE A 306 -7.24 -4.18 -29.08
C ILE A 306 -6.63 -5.53 -29.46
N ALA A 307 -7.45 -6.43 -29.98
CA ALA A 307 -7.00 -7.77 -30.39
C ALA A 307 -5.95 -7.65 -31.51
N GLY A 308 -4.84 -8.39 -31.39
CA GLY A 308 -3.75 -8.38 -32.38
C GLY A 308 -2.79 -7.19 -32.32
N LEU A 309 -2.98 -6.26 -31.37
CA LEU A 309 -2.02 -5.17 -31.14
C LEU A 309 -0.67 -5.73 -30.63
N SER A 310 0.42 -5.31 -31.27
CA SER A 310 1.77 -5.54 -30.74
C SER A 310 2.05 -4.54 -29.63
N THR A 311 2.15 -5.01 -28.39
CA THR A 311 2.52 -4.19 -27.22
C THR A 311 4.03 -4.10 -26.99
N THR A 312 4.81 -4.83 -27.79
CA THR A 312 6.27 -4.91 -27.65
C THR A 312 6.93 -3.61 -28.06
N ALA A 313 7.80 -3.08 -27.19
CA ALA A 313 8.61 -1.91 -27.51
C ALA A 313 9.87 -2.27 -28.33
N PRO A 314 10.34 -1.43 -29.27
CA PRO A 314 9.86 -0.08 -29.58
C PRO A 314 8.58 -0.03 -30.41
N LEU A 315 7.89 1.12 -30.38
CA LEU A 315 6.77 1.40 -31.28
C LEU A 315 7.24 1.56 -32.72
N ILE A 316 6.36 1.19 -33.66
CA ILE A 316 6.54 1.47 -35.09
C ILE A 316 6.60 2.99 -35.30
N VAL A 317 7.61 3.45 -36.03
CA VAL A 317 7.82 4.87 -36.32
C VAL A 317 6.96 5.27 -37.53
N PRO A 318 6.06 6.25 -37.43
CA PRO A 318 5.22 6.67 -38.55
C PRO A 318 6.03 7.36 -39.66
N ASP A 319 5.50 7.37 -40.88
CA ASP A 319 6.19 7.87 -42.08
C ASP A 319 6.62 9.34 -41.99
N ALA A 320 5.82 10.20 -41.34
CA ALA A 320 6.14 11.62 -41.14
C ALA A 320 7.35 11.85 -40.22
N TRP A 321 7.80 10.81 -39.52
CA TRP A 321 8.84 10.84 -38.52
C TRP A 321 10.01 9.93 -38.92
N ARG A 322 11.17 10.20 -38.32
CA ARG A 322 12.32 9.30 -38.34
C ARG A 322 12.84 9.14 -36.93
N GLN A 323 13.37 7.96 -36.62
CA GLN A 323 14.03 7.75 -35.34
C GLN A 323 15.39 8.45 -35.34
N ASP A 324 15.68 9.20 -34.27
CA ASP A 324 16.93 9.93 -34.06
C ASP A 324 17.78 9.24 -32.99
N GLY A 325 18.66 8.34 -33.42
CA GLY A 325 19.53 7.56 -32.54
C GLY A 325 18.93 6.23 -32.06
N PRO A 326 19.62 5.52 -31.14
CA PRO A 326 19.20 4.22 -30.66
C PRO A 326 17.97 4.32 -29.73
N THR A 327 17.15 3.29 -29.72
CA THR A 327 16.12 3.10 -28.69
C THR A 327 16.83 2.80 -27.36
N LEU A 328 16.56 3.59 -26.33
CA LEU A 328 17.07 3.34 -24.99
C LEU A 328 16.08 2.43 -24.26
N ARG A 329 16.58 1.41 -23.57
CA ARG A 329 15.78 0.50 -22.75
C ARG A 329 16.21 0.60 -21.29
N TYR A 330 15.24 0.59 -20.40
CA TYR A 330 15.43 0.73 -18.97
C TYR A 330 14.82 -0.49 -18.28
N ASP A 331 15.69 -1.45 -17.96
CA ASP A 331 15.28 -2.72 -17.36
C ASP A 331 14.78 -2.56 -15.92
N TRP A 332 15.13 -1.45 -15.28
CA TRP A 332 14.66 -1.10 -13.94
C TRP A 332 13.14 -0.86 -13.87
N ALA A 333 12.47 -0.70 -15.01
CA ALA A 333 11.01 -0.59 -15.09
C ALA A 333 10.30 -1.80 -14.46
N GLY A 334 10.94 -2.98 -14.50
CA GLY A 334 10.46 -4.18 -13.83
C GLY A 334 10.24 -4.01 -12.33
N ASP A 335 11.04 -3.16 -11.69
CA ASP A 335 10.96 -2.92 -10.24
C ASP A 335 9.66 -2.19 -9.85
N PHE A 336 9.10 -1.39 -10.77
CA PHE A 336 7.92 -0.56 -10.53
C PHE A 336 6.65 -1.20 -11.11
N TYR A 337 6.74 -1.63 -12.36
CA TYR A 337 5.59 -2.09 -13.13
C TYR A 337 5.45 -3.61 -13.11
N GLY A 338 6.32 -4.32 -12.40
CA GLY A 338 6.26 -5.76 -12.19
C GLY A 338 7.16 -6.56 -13.13
N PRO A 339 7.28 -7.88 -12.90
CA PRO A 339 8.16 -8.75 -13.66
C PRO A 339 7.92 -8.68 -15.16
N GLY A 340 8.99 -8.57 -15.94
CA GLY A 340 8.92 -8.50 -17.40
C GLY A 340 8.50 -7.14 -17.94
N ALA A 341 8.24 -6.14 -17.08
CA ALA A 341 7.96 -4.80 -17.55
C ALA A 341 9.21 -4.15 -18.13
N VAL A 342 9.03 -3.45 -19.26
CA VAL A 342 10.12 -2.77 -19.97
C VAL A 342 9.69 -1.34 -20.23
N LEU A 343 10.57 -0.39 -19.90
CA LEU A 343 10.45 0.99 -20.36
C LEU A 343 11.41 1.19 -21.53
N ALA A 344 10.89 1.66 -22.65
CA ALA A 344 11.70 2.02 -23.81
C ALA A 344 11.43 3.48 -24.22
N ARG A 345 12.52 4.17 -24.54
CA ARG A 345 12.53 5.56 -25.01
C ARG A 345 12.98 5.60 -26.47
N GLN A 346 12.17 6.24 -27.31
CA GLN A 346 12.50 6.56 -28.70
C GLN A 346 12.53 8.06 -28.90
N ASN A 347 13.54 8.55 -29.60
CA ASN A 347 13.57 9.92 -30.07
C ASN A 347 13.02 9.94 -31.49
N LEU A 348 11.97 10.72 -31.72
CA LEU A 348 11.41 10.93 -33.04
C LEU A 348 11.74 12.35 -33.51
N LEU A 349 12.26 12.47 -34.71
CA LEU A 349 12.46 13.75 -35.37
C LEU A 349 11.54 13.82 -36.59
N GLN A 350 10.84 14.93 -36.75
CA GLN A 350 10.02 15.21 -37.91
C GLN A 350 10.90 15.18 -39.16
N ARG A 351 10.41 14.64 -40.29
CA ARG A 351 11.19 14.62 -41.53
C ARG A 351 11.29 15.98 -42.20
N SER A 352 10.24 16.78 -42.09
CA SER A 352 10.15 18.15 -42.59
C SER A 352 9.68 19.05 -41.46
N GLY A 353 10.29 20.22 -41.27
CA GLY A 353 9.77 21.20 -40.34
C GLY A 353 8.58 21.95 -40.91
N ASP A 354 7.83 22.61 -40.02
CA ASP A 354 6.58 23.29 -40.35
C ASP A 354 6.57 24.69 -39.73
N VAL A 355 6.27 25.68 -40.58
CA VAL A 355 6.18 27.10 -40.19
C VAL A 355 5.05 27.38 -39.19
N ALA A 356 4.05 26.50 -39.13
CA ALA A 356 2.93 26.62 -38.19
C ALA A 356 3.38 26.48 -36.73
N PHE A 357 4.45 25.71 -36.49
CA PHE A 357 4.98 25.48 -35.14
C PHE A 357 6.26 26.27 -34.89
N ASP A 358 7.11 26.47 -35.91
CA ASP A 358 8.37 27.20 -35.81
C ASP A 358 8.49 28.28 -36.88
N LYS A 359 8.84 29.51 -36.51
CA LYS A 359 9.11 30.56 -37.51
C LYS A 359 10.24 30.19 -38.47
N GLU A 360 11.18 29.37 -38.02
CA GLU A 360 12.32 28.90 -38.83
C GLU A 360 12.06 27.56 -39.53
N ALA A 361 10.85 26.98 -39.41
CA ALA A 361 10.50 25.67 -39.95
C ALA A 361 11.53 24.58 -39.59
N ARG A 362 12.07 24.60 -38.37
CA ARG A 362 12.99 23.56 -37.91
C ARG A 362 12.22 22.26 -37.65
N PRO A 363 12.75 21.09 -38.07
CA PRO A 363 12.13 19.81 -37.76
C PRO A 363 11.97 19.60 -36.25
N ARG A 364 10.78 19.18 -35.82
CA ARG A 364 10.46 19.00 -34.40
C ARG A 364 10.98 17.68 -33.85
N LYS A 365 11.49 17.72 -32.62
CA LYS A 365 11.89 16.54 -31.85
C LYS A 365 10.80 16.20 -30.84
N LEU A 366 10.42 14.93 -30.79
CA LEU A 366 9.52 14.35 -29.80
C LEU A 366 10.21 13.19 -29.12
N ILE A 367 9.89 12.98 -27.85
CA ILE A 367 10.30 11.78 -27.12
C ILE A 367 9.09 10.90 -26.89
N VAL A 368 9.25 9.61 -27.18
CA VAL A 368 8.21 8.61 -26.99
C VAL A 368 8.70 7.63 -25.95
N ASP A 369 8.05 7.65 -24.80
CA ASP A 369 8.30 6.68 -23.74
C ASP A 369 7.16 5.68 -23.70
N THR A 370 7.53 4.41 -23.69
CA THR A 370 6.61 3.28 -23.74
C THR A 370 6.91 2.37 -22.57
N ILE A 371 5.88 2.04 -21.81
CA ILE A 371 5.97 1.11 -20.68
C ILE A 371 5.04 -0.04 -20.97
N GLU A 372 5.59 -1.24 -21.11
CA GLU A 372 4.84 -2.49 -21.27
C GLU A 372 4.80 -3.24 -19.94
N THR A 373 3.64 -3.77 -19.55
CA THR A 373 3.49 -4.58 -18.33
C THR A 373 2.28 -5.53 -18.41
N LEU A 374 2.34 -6.62 -17.64
CA LEU A 374 1.21 -7.50 -17.35
C LEU A 374 0.24 -6.92 -16.30
N TYR A 375 0.62 -5.84 -15.60
CA TYR A 375 -0.09 -5.29 -14.45
C TYR A 375 -0.56 -3.85 -14.71
N PRO A 376 -1.64 -3.63 -15.47
CA PRO A 376 -2.09 -2.29 -15.89
C PRO A 376 -2.36 -1.34 -14.70
N PHE A 377 -2.82 -1.86 -13.57
CA PHE A 377 -3.05 -1.07 -12.36
C PHE A 377 -1.79 -0.34 -11.85
N ARG A 378 -0.59 -0.84 -12.17
CA ARG A 378 0.68 -0.19 -11.81
C ARG A 378 0.86 1.17 -12.48
N PHE A 379 0.20 1.45 -13.60
CA PHE A 379 0.24 2.75 -14.26
C PHE A 379 -0.42 3.87 -13.44
N ASP A 380 -1.44 3.52 -12.66
CA ASP A 380 -2.15 4.46 -11.77
C ASP A 380 -1.43 4.58 -10.41
N LEU A 381 -0.82 3.49 -9.94
CA LEU A 381 -0.04 3.46 -8.70
C LEU A 381 1.28 4.24 -8.82
N TYR A 382 1.98 4.09 -9.95
CA TYR A 382 3.25 4.76 -10.26
C TYR A 382 3.07 5.68 -11.49
N PRO A 383 2.43 6.84 -11.32
CA PRO A 383 2.28 7.83 -12.38
C PRO A 383 3.62 8.38 -12.86
N VAL A 384 3.56 9.12 -13.97
CA VAL A 384 4.69 9.78 -14.66
C VAL A 384 5.62 10.54 -13.69
N VAL A 385 5.07 11.24 -12.69
CA VAL A 385 5.85 11.98 -11.69
C VAL A 385 6.78 11.11 -10.82
N PHE A 386 6.64 9.78 -10.82
CA PHE A 386 7.59 8.85 -10.19
C PHE A 386 8.56 8.19 -11.16
N THR A 387 8.29 8.29 -12.46
CA THR A 387 9.16 7.82 -13.53
C THR A 387 10.21 8.87 -13.88
N TYR A 388 9.90 10.16 -13.69
CA TYR A 388 10.77 11.29 -14.03
C TYR A 388 10.99 12.20 -12.81
N ASP A 389 12.11 12.91 -12.80
CA ASP A 389 12.42 13.94 -11.79
C ASP A 389 11.66 15.24 -12.10
N LEU A 390 10.36 15.26 -11.79
CA LEU A 390 9.45 16.40 -12.05
C LEU A 390 9.01 17.10 -10.77
N PHE A 391 9.71 16.85 -9.66
CA PHE A 391 9.36 17.44 -8.37
C PHE A 391 9.78 18.91 -8.31
N GLY A 392 8.80 19.78 -8.12
CA GLY A 392 8.96 21.23 -8.21
C GLY A 392 8.32 21.82 -9.46
N ASP A 393 7.98 20.98 -10.43
CA ASP A 393 7.30 21.39 -11.66
C ASP A 393 5.81 21.63 -11.40
N ARG A 394 5.20 22.46 -12.25
CA ARG A 394 3.77 22.77 -12.22
C ARG A 394 3.04 22.00 -13.30
N PHE A 395 1.95 21.36 -12.93
CA PHE A 395 1.12 20.54 -13.81
C PHE A 395 -0.17 21.28 -14.15
N SER A 396 -0.59 21.24 -15.41
CA SER A 396 -1.94 21.66 -15.79
C SER A 396 -2.99 20.67 -15.27
N ASP A 397 -4.27 21.05 -15.36
CA ASP A 397 -5.32 20.04 -15.32
C ASP A 397 -5.22 19.09 -16.53
N PRO A 398 -5.48 17.78 -16.34
CA PRO A 398 -5.54 16.83 -17.45
C PRO A 398 -6.69 17.15 -18.40
N VAL A 399 -6.38 17.27 -19.69
CA VAL A 399 -7.37 17.45 -20.75
C VAL A 399 -7.57 16.13 -21.47
N LEU A 400 -8.76 15.54 -21.32
CA LEU A 400 -9.12 14.34 -22.06
C LEU A 400 -9.32 14.65 -23.55
N VAL A 401 -8.63 13.91 -24.40
CA VAL A 401 -8.71 13.99 -25.85
C VAL A 401 -8.92 12.59 -26.42
N MET A 402 -9.56 12.49 -27.58
CA MET A 402 -9.76 11.22 -28.27
C MET A 402 -8.80 11.12 -29.44
N LEU A 403 -7.98 10.08 -29.43
CA LEU A 403 -7.14 9.67 -30.55
C LEU A 403 -7.96 8.83 -31.54
N PRO A 404 -7.44 8.56 -32.75
CA PRO A 404 -8.10 7.70 -33.72
C PRO A 404 -8.51 6.37 -33.10
N HIS A 405 -9.51 5.73 -33.69
CA HIS A 405 -10.05 4.46 -33.20
C HIS A 405 -10.71 4.50 -31.81
N GLY A 406 -10.98 5.69 -31.26
CA GLY A 406 -11.70 5.86 -30.00
C GLY A 406 -10.81 5.65 -28.76
N ILE A 407 -9.49 5.75 -28.93
CA ILE A 407 -8.53 5.60 -27.83
C ILE A 407 -8.54 6.89 -26.99
N PRO A 408 -8.91 6.82 -25.71
CA PRO A 408 -8.84 7.96 -24.82
C PRO A 408 -7.38 8.27 -24.49
N ALA A 409 -7.02 9.54 -24.59
CA ALA A 409 -5.71 10.04 -24.23
C ALA A 409 -5.87 11.26 -23.32
N VAL A 410 -4.81 11.55 -22.57
CA VAL A 410 -4.73 12.66 -21.64
C VAL A 410 -3.61 13.57 -22.12
N LEU A 411 -3.95 14.84 -22.33
CA LEU A 411 -3.02 15.90 -22.66
C LEU A 411 -2.79 16.77 -21.41
N GLU A 412 -1.52 16.94 -21.05
CA GLU A 412 -1.09 17.71 -19.89
C GLU A 412 0.08 18.63 -20.28
N VAL A 413 0.21 19.75 -19.59
CA VAL A 413 1.37 20.64 -19.65
C VAL A 413 2.13 20.55 -18.34
N ILE A 414 3.45 20.46 -18.45
CA ILE A 414 4.37 20.41 -17.31
C ILE A 414 5.34 21.57 -17.45
N LEU A 415 5.39 22.45 -16.46
CA LEU A 415 6.24 23.63 -16.45
C LEU A 415 7.39 23.42 -15.47
N ASP A 416 8.62 23.35 -16.00
CA ASP A 416 9.85 23.29 -15.22
C ASP A 416 10.32 24.72 -14.94
N ASP A 417 10.00 25.22 -13.75
CA ASP A 417 10.37 26.57 -13.31
C ASP A 417 11.88 26.73 -13.08
N THR A 418 12.65 25.62 -13.00
CA THR A 418 14.10 25.66 -12.81
C THR A 418 14.86 25.83 -14.12
N ARG A 419 14.40 25.15 -15.17
CA ARG A 419 14.98 25.22 -16.52
C ARG A 419 14.26 26.21 -17.43
N TYR A 420 13.12 26.75 -17.00
CA TYR A 420 12.24 27.60 -17.80
C TYR A 420 11.79 26.89 -19.09
N LEU A 421 11.41 25.62 -18.96
CA LEU A 421 10.94 24.79 -20.07
C LEU A 421 9.48 24.42 -19.87
N THR A 422 8.74 24.40 -20.97
CA THR A 422 7.35 23.95 -21.02
C THR A 422 7.28 22.66 -21.81
N TYR A 423 6.83 21.59 -21.16
CA TYR A 423 6.57 20.31 -21.82
C TYR A 423 5.09 20.14 -22.08
N THR A 424 4.75 19.69 -23.29
CA THR A 424 3.40 19.21 -23.61
C THR A 424 3.45 17.70 -23.73
N VAL A 425 2.68 17.03 -22.90
CA VAL A 425 2.69 15.57 -22.76
C VAL A 425 1.33 15.01 -23.15
N LEU A 426 1.32 14.10 -24.12
CA LEU A 426 0.14 13.32 -24.49
C LEU A 426 0.38 11.88 -24.08
N SER A 427 -0.50 11.32 -23.26
CA SER A 427 -0.40 9.93 -22.82
C SER A 427 -1.68 9.15 -23.02
N TRP A 428 -1.56 7.86 -23.34
CA TRP A 428 -2.69 6.94 -23.44
C TRP A 428 -2.30 5.54 -22.99
N GLN A 429 -3.31 4.71 -22.78
CA GLN A 429 -3.15 3.32 -22.38
C GLN A 429 -3.96 2.41 -23.31
N TRP A 430 -3.33 1.34 -23.77
CA TRP A 430 -3.97 0.28 -24.54
C TRP A 430 -3.34 -1.07 -24.21
N GLY A 431 -3.84 -2.16 -24.78
CA GLY A 431 -3.28 -3.47 -24.58
C GLY A 431 -3.85 -4.48 -25.55
N ASN A 432 -3.31 -5.69 -25.54
CA ASN A 432 -3.77 -6.80 -26.38
C ASN A 432 -4.59 -7.86 -25.62
N GLY A 433 -4.89 -7.59 -24.34
CA GLY A 433 -5.62 -8.49 -23.45
C GLY A 433 -4.70 -9.30 -22.53
N GLU A 434 -3.43 -9.45 -22.88
CA GLU A 434 -2.41 -10.08 -22.04
C GLU A 434 -1.46 -9.04 -21.43
N HIS A 435 -0.97 -8.13 -22.26
CA HIS A 435 -0.08 -7.04 -21.89
C HIS A 435 -0.81 -5.71 -22.08
N ALA A 436 -0.54 -4.79 -21.15
CA ALA A 436 -0.92 -3.40 -21.24
C ALA A 436 0.32 -2.56 -21.56
N GLN A 437 0.13 -1.54 -22.39
CA GLN A 437 1.17 -0.59 -22.75
C GLN A 437 0.67 0.83 -22.50
N LYS A 438 1.46 1.61 -21.77
CA LYS A 438 1.27 3.05 -21.60
C LYS A 438 2.28 3.78 -22.47
N VAL A 439 1.79 4.71 -23.27
CA VAL A 439 2.62 5.54 -24.15
C VAL A 439 2.54 6.98 -23.67
N ALA A 440 3.67 7.66 -23.60
CA ALA A 440 3.79 9.08 -23.31
C ALA A 440 4.62 9.77 -24.40
N LEU A 441 4.01 10.70 -25.11
CA LEU A 441 4.65 11.56 -26.09
C LEU A 441 4.97 12.90 -25.44
N TRP A 442 6.22 13.32 -25.52
CA TRP A 442 6.72 14.58 -24.98
C TRP A 442 7.16 15.49 -26.11
N SER A 443 6.65 16.72 -26.12
CA SER A 443 7.29 17.86 -26.78
C SER A 443 7.82 18.83 -25.74
N VAL A 444 8.77 19.66 -26.16
CA VAL A 444 9.30 20.76 -25.36
C VAL A 444 9.26 22.04 -26.19
N ASP A 445 8.99 23.15 -25.52
CA ASP A 445 8.90 24.47 -26.12
C ASP A 445 10.23 25.03 -26.64
N ASN A 446 11.37 24.50 -26.18
CA ASN A 446 12.68 24.76 -26.75
C ASN A 446 12.89 23.90 -28.02
N HIS A 447 13.26 24.55 -29.11
CA HIS A 447 13.35 23.94 -30.43
C HIS A 447 14.80 23.71 -30.90
N GLU A 448 15.77 23.90 -30.01
CA GLU A 448 17.18 23.62 -30.28
C GLU A 448 17.44 22.11 -30.31
N PRO A 449 18.41 21.63 -31.13
CA PRO A 449 18.71 20.19 -31.24
C PRO A 449 19.08 19.50 -29.92
N ASP A 450 19.63 20.28 -28.98
CA ASP A 450 20.05 19.89 -27.64
C ASP A 450 19.02 20.24 -26.55
N ALA A 451 17.77 20.57 -26.93
CA ALA A 451 16.69 20.79 -26.00
C ALA A 451 16.58 19.62 -25.00
N TYR A 452 16.51 19.98 -23.72
CA TYR A 452 16.50 19.01 -22.64
C TYR A 452 15.12 18.34 -22.55
N PHE A 453 15.14 17.01 -22.45
CA PHE A 453 13.97 16.21 -22.09
C PHE A 453 14.26 15.46 -20.79
N PRO A 454 13.31 15.41 -19.83
CA PRO A 454 13.50 14.70 -18.58
C PRO A 454 13.79 13.22 -18.87
N GLN A 455 14.79 12.64 -18.19
CA GLN A 455 15.15 11.24 -18.34
C GLN A 455 14.39 10.37 -17.33
N PRO A 456 13.92 9.17 -17.72
CA PRO A 456 13.38 8.19 -16.79
C PRO A 456 14.46 7.81 -15.77
N ASP A 457 14.14 7.88 -14.47
CA ASP A 457 15.05 7.51 -13.39
C ASP A 457 14.29 6.98 -12.16
N GLN A 458 14.95 6.16 -11.34
CA GLN A 458 14.41 5.59 -10.10
C GLN A 458 14.35 6.65 -9.00
N THR A 459 13.36 7.54 -9.06
CA THR A 459 13.32 8.75 -8.22
C THR A 459 12.41 8.64 -6.99
N ILE A 460 11.72 7.51 -6.76
CA ILE A 460 10.68 7.36 -5.71
C ILE A 460 11.09 7.89 -4.33
N ALA A 461 12.27 7.55 -3.81
CA ALA A 461 12.65 7.98 -2.46
C ALA A 461 12.88 9.50 -2.35
N LYS A 462 13.44 10.10 -3.42
CA LYS A 462 13.64 11.55 -3.55
C LYS A 462 12.27 12.23 -3.69
N ASN A 463 11.46 11.71 -4.59
CA ASN A 463 10.14 12.21 -4.97
C ASN A 463 9.13 12.11 -3.81
N LEU A 464 9.10 11.02 -3.07
CA LEU A 464 8.30 10.88 -1.85
C LEU A 464 8.70 11.90 -0.78
N ARG A 465 9.99 12.12 -0.56
CA ARG A 465 10.47 13.10 0.43
C ARG A 465 10.01 14.50 0.07
N GLU A 466 10.17 14.89 -1.18
CA GLU A 466 9.72 16.19 -1.67
C GLU A 466 8.19 16.31 -1.65
N LEU A 467 7.45 15.26 -2.00
CA LEU A 467 5.99 15.22 -1.87
C LEU A 467 5.53 15.44 -0.43
N PHE A 468 6.15 14.76 0.53
CA PHE A 468 5.85 14.93 1.95
C PHE A 468 6.15 16.35 2.41
N ASN A 469 7.29 16.92 2.03
CA ASN A 469 7.67 18.29 2.38
C ASN A 469 6.69 19.30 1.81
N VAL A 470 6.37 19.20 0.52
CA VAL A 470 5.42 20.08 -0.17
C VAL A 470 4.03 19.97 0.43
N THR A 471 3.56 18.75 0.68
CA THR A 471 2.21 18.54 1.21
C THR A 471 2.08 18.98 2.66
N LEU A 472 3.08 18.73 3.52
CA LEU A 472 3.03 19.19 4.91
C LEU A 472 3.20 20.70 5.03
N ARG A 473 3.98 21.33 4.15
CA ARG A 473 4.24 22.79 4.17
C ARG A 473 3.14 23.61 3.50
N GLY A 474 2.28 22.98 2.69
CA GLY A 474 1.04 23.60 2.17
C GLY A 474 1.25 24.73 1.17
N GLY A 475 2.41 24.82 0.52
CA GLY A 475 2.82 26.03 -0.19
C GLY A 475 3.48 25.86 -1.56
N ALA A 476 3.59 24.66 -2.13
CA ALA A 476 3.97 24.58 -3.55
C ALA A 476 2.72 24.63 -4.41
N VAL A 477 2.68 25.62 -5.29
CA VAL A 477 1.73 25.69 -6.40
C VAL A 477 2.14 24.59 -7.39
N ILE A 478 1.74 23.34 -7.14
CA ILE A 478 1.99 22.21 -8.06
C ILE A 478 1.08 22.32 -9.30
N ARG A 479 0.11 23.25 -9.28
CA ARG A 479 -0.89 23.41 -10.33
C ARG A 479 -0.65 24.70 -11.10
N ASP A 480 -0.67 24.61 -12.43
CA ASP A 480 -0.81 25.78 -13.27
C ASP A 480 -2.29 26.02 -13.60
N ASP A 481 -2.85 27.12 -13.09
CA ASP A 481 -4.25 27.50 -13.30
C ASP A 481 -4.47 28.18 -14.67
N ARG A 482 -3.40 28.52 -15.41
CA ARG A 482 -3.48 29.11 -16.76
C ARG A 482 -2.46 28.48 -17.71
N PRO A 483 -2.58 27.17 -17.98
CA PRO A 483 -1.64 26.46 -18.82
C PRO A 483 -1.71 26.94 -20.28
N ASP A 484 -0.55 27.18 -20.87
CA ASP A 484 -0.41 27.40 -22.31
C ASP A 484 0.04 26.08 -22.97
N PHE A 485 -0.85 25.48 -23.79
CA PHE A 485 -0.57 24.22 -24.47
C PHE A 485 0.19 24.48 -25.78
N LYS A 486 1.42 24.98 -25.64
CA LYS A 486 2.31 25.14 -26.78
C LYS A 486 2.56 23.77 -27.42
N ASP A 487 2.57 23.70 -28.75
CA ASP A 487 2.72 22.46 -29.53
C ASP A 487 1.59 21.42 -29.35
N ARG A 488 0.42 21.80 -28.81
CA ARG A 488 -0.75 20.91 -28.70
C ARG A 488 -1.05 20.16 -29.99
N GLN A 489 -1.16 20.89 -31.10
CA GLN A 489 -1.55 20.29 -32.38
C GLN A 489 -0.47 19.36 -32.92
N LEU A 490 0.82 19.71 -32.75
CA LEU A 490 1.96 18.86 -33.11
C LEU A 490 1.91 17.51 -32.37
N VAL A 491 1.71 17.53 -31.05
CA VAL A 491 1.68 16.30 -30.25
C VAL A 491 0.42 15.47 -30.56
N LEU A 492 -0.72 16.12 -30.81
CA LEU A 492 -1.94 15.41 -31.21
C LEU A 492 -1.81 14.75 -32.58
N ASP A 493 -1.20 15.42 -33.55
CA ASP A 493 -0.98 14.87 -34.89
C ASP A 493 0.07 13.74 -34.84
N ALA A 494 1.15 13.90 -34.09
CA ALA A 494 2.10 12.82 -33.83
C ALA A 494 1.42 11.61 -33.15
N GLY A 495 0.55 11.85 -32.15
CA GLY A 495 -0.20 10.81 -31.48
C GLY A 495 -1.14 10.05 -32.43
N ARG A 496 -1.81 10.77 -33.34
CA ARG A 496 -2.65 10.18 -34.40
C ARG A 496 -1.81 9.30 -35.32
N ASP A 497 -0.68 9.79 -35.78
CA ASP A 497 0.24 9.07 -36.67
C ASP A 497 0.76 7.79 -36.00
N VAL A 498 1.18 7.86 -34.73
CA VAL A 498 1.66 6.71 -33.96
C VAL A 498 0.57 5.66 -33.78
N VAL A 499 -0.64 6.09 -33.41
CA VAL A 499 -1.78 5.18 -33.24
C VAL A 499 -2.14 4.48 -34.55
N ASN A 500 -2.23 5.22 -35.66
CA ASN A 500 -2.54 4.65 -36.96
C ASN A 500 -1.45 3.65 -37.39
N ALA A 501 -0.17 4.02 -37.24
CA ALA A 501 0.95 3.15 -37.61
C ALA A 501 0.99 1.84 -36.79
N GLN A 502 0.61 1.84 -35.51
CA GLN A 502 0.53 0.59 -34.72
C GLN A 502 -0.66 -0.29 -35.14
N LEU A 503 -1.72 0.31 -35.66
CA LEU A 503 -2.96 -0.38 -35.99
C LEU A 503 -3.07 -0.73 -37.48
N ASP A 504 -2.16 -0.22 -38.31
CA ASP A 504 -2.03 -0.55 -39.73
C ASP A 504 -1.65 -2.03 -39.88
N GLY A 505 -2.67 -2.88 -40.05
CA GLY A 505 -2.53 -4.34 -40.18
C GLY A 505 -3.34 -5.13 -39.14
N VAL A 506 -3.84 -4.47 -38.10
CA VAL A 506 -4.75 -5.07 -37.12
C VAL A 506 -6.17 -5.08 -37.70
N ARG A 507 -6.56 -6.19 -38.35
CA ARG A 507 -7.94 -6.36 -38.84
C ARG A 507 -8.91 -6.36 -37.64
N ARG A 508 -9.83 -5.40 -37.61
CA ARG A 508 -11.00 -5.44 -36.72
C ARG A 508 -11.92 -6.60 -37.14
N GLU A 509 -12.14 -7.56 -36.26
CA GLU A 509 -13.26 -8.52 -36.42
C GLU A 509 -14.61 -7.92 -35.98
N ASP A 510 -14.65 -6.77 -35.31
CA ASP A 510 -15.89 -6.20 -34.80
C ASP A 510 -16.10 -4.74 -35.24
N GLN A 511 -16.73 -4.56 -36.41
CA GLN A 511 -17.73 -3.51 -36.62
C GLN A 511 -18.90 -4.11 -37.42
N PRO A 512 -20.16 -3.96 -36.97
CA PRO A 512 -21.33 -4.44 -37.70
C PRO A 512 -21.52 -3.76 -39.06
#